data_AF-A0A841JQN9-F1
#
_entry.id   AF-A0A841JQN9-F1
#
_cell.length_a   1.000
_cell.length_b   1.000
_cell.length_c   1.000
_cell.angle_alpha   90.00
_cell.angle_beta   90.00
_cell.angle_gamma   90.00
#
_symmetry.space_group_name_H-M   'P 1'
#
loop_
_entity.id
_entity.type
_entity.pdbx_description
1 polymer ?
#
loop_
_entity_poly.entity_id
_entity_poly.type
_entity_poly.pdbx_seq_one_letter_code
_entity_poly.pdbx_strand_id
1 'polypeptide(L)'
;METQALIKGSGNLLDALGGYFVLRFLVRDKQDAERVIKVLAVVALFLGLCMVNERITRRNIFGLLGGVPFEAVVRDGKPRSTGSFEVYITAGVFGATLLPLFISLWSETKTRTIALVGICGATLMTLTSNSSTPLLAYVGGIVSLCFWPLRKGMRAFRLGLLLVLVALHLTMKAPVWSLIARVDLTGSSSGYQRYLLIDNCIRHFSDWWLIGAKDYSNWGNDMWDLSDQYVAAAVTGGLATLVTFILVISRSFGRLGTARKFAEGSRKQEWFLWCLCAAVLSHVVAYFGIGYFDQMQLAWYSLLAIICVYRPVRSKSPAKVAPFEEADTAAFSAPVYAQSV
;
A
#
# COMPACT_ATOMS: atom_id res chain seq x y z
N MET A 1 17.51 30.57 -6.42
CA MET A 1 16.88 29.62 -5.47
C MET A 1 15.46 29.26 -5.89
N GLU A 2 14.59 30.22 -6.23
CA GLU A 2 13.19 29.94 -6.58
C GLU A 2 13.01 29.06 -7.82
N THR A 3 13.80 29.28 -8.88
CA THR A 3 13.73 28.46 -10.10
C THR A 3 14.08 26.99 -9.85
N GLN A 4 15.06 26.70 -9.00
CA GLN A 4 15.43 25.32 -8.65
C GLN A 4 14.34 24.63 -7.85
N ALA A 5 13.70 25.35 -6.91
CA ALA A 5 12.57 24.84 -6.14
C ALA A 5 11.36 24.55 -7.04
N LEU A 6 11.07 25.43 -8.01
CA LEU A 6 9.99 25.24 -8.98
C LEU A 6 10.26 24.05 -9.92
N ILE A 7 11.49 23.88 -10.41
CA ILE A 7 11.89 22.73 -11.22
C ILE A 7 11.72 21.43 -10.42
N LYS A 8 12.24 21.38 -9.18
CA LYS A 8 12.10 20.21 -8.31
C LYS A 8 10.63 19.90 -8.01
N GLY A 9 9.82 20.91 -7.67
CA GLY A 9 8.40 20.75 -7.40
C GLY A 9 7.62 20.24 -8.61
N SER A 10 7.94 20.75 -9.80
CA SER A 10 7.33 20.30 -11.06
C SER A 10 7.69 18.85 -11.38
N GLY A 11 8.95 18.46 -11.15
CA GLY A 11 9.41 17.06 -11.28
C GLY A 11 8.66 16.13 -10.34
N ASN A 12 8.58 16.49 -9.05
CA ASN A 12 7.84 15.70 -8.06
C ASN A 12 6.35 15.55 -8.43
N LEU A 13 5.73 16.61 -8.96
CA LEU A 13 4.34 16.57 -9.42
C LEU A 13 4.18 15.63 -10.62
N LEU A 14 5.11 15.69 -11.58
CA LEU A 14 5.11 14.83 -12.76
C LEU A 14 5.30 13.36 -12.37
N ASP A 15 6.24 13.06 -11.46
CA ASP A 15 6.49 11.70 -11.00
C ASP A 15 5.27 11.14 -10.26
N ALA A 16 4.67 11.94 -9.37
CA ALA A 16 3.52 11.51 -8.59
C ALA A 16 2.24 11.37 -9.44
N LEU A 17 1.81 12.45 -10.09
CA LEU A 17 0.58 12.44 -10.88
C LEU A 17 0.76 11.67 -12.18
N GLY A 18 1.83 11.92 -12.92
CA GLY A 18 2.11 11.23 -14.18
C GLY A 18 2.26 9.73 -13.96
N GLY A 19 3.06 9.31 -12.97
CA GLY A 19 3.22 7.90 -12.61
C GLY A 19 1.88 7.23 -12.27
N TYR A 20 1.07 7.87 -11.43
CA TYR A 20 -0.27 7.36 -11.10
C TYR A 20 -1.21 7.32 -12.31
N PHE A 21 -1.26 8.37 -13.15
CA PHE A 21 -2.17 8.44 -14.29
C PHE A 21 -1.83 7.40 -15.36
N VAL A 22 -0.54 7.18 -15.65
CA VAL A 22 -0.09 6.12 -16.57
C VAL A 22 -0.56 4.77 -16.06
N LEU A 23 -0.31 4.45 -14.79
CA LEU A 23 -0.76 3.19 -14.20
C LEU A 23 -2.28 3.07 -14.19
N ARG A 24 -3.00 4.15 -13.92
CA ARG A 24 -4.47 4.15 -13.95
C ARG A 24 -5.02 3.95 -15.36
N PHE A 25 -4.33 4.44 -16.39
CA PHE A 25 -4.71 4.22 -17.79
C PHE A 25 -4.45 2.77 -18.23
N LEU A 26 -3.36 2.17 -17.76
CA LEU A 26 -2.96 0.79 -18.06
C LEU A 26 -3.77 -0.25 -17.26
N VAL A 27 -4.19 0.08 -16.04
CA VAL A 27 -4.95 -0.82 -15.16
C VAL A 27 -6.43 -0.46 -15.20
N ARG A 28 -7.19 -1.12 -16.08
CA ARG A 28 -8.60 -0.81 -16.32
C ARG A 28 -9.54 -1.79 -15.65
N ASP A 29 -9.18 -3.06 -15.64
CA ASP A 29 -10.02 -4.14 -15.14
C ASP A 29 -9.29 -5.13 -14.23
N LYS A 30 -10.00 -6.20 -13.81
CA LYS A 30 -9.47 -7.23 -12.92
C LYS A 30 -8.31 -8.02 -13.57
N GLN A 31 -8.36 -8.23 -14.88
CA GLN A 31 -7.34 -8.98 -15.60
C GLN A 31 -6.04 -8.16 -15.67
N ASP A 32 -6.15 -6.85 -15.90
CA ASP A 32 -5.00 -5.94 -15.83
C ASP A 32 -4.40 -5.92 -14.43
N ALA A 33 -5.23 -5.83 -13.38
CA ALA A 33 -4.77 -5.87 -12.00
C ALA A 33 -3.98 -7.16 -11.70
N GLU A 34 -4.51 -8.31 -12.10
CA GLU A 34 -3.79 -9.58 -11.95
C GLU A 34 -2.51 -9.65 -12.79
N ARG A 35 -2.51 -9.07 -14.00
CA ARG A 35 -1.31 -8.99 -14.85
C ARG A 35 -0.22 -8.19 -14.15
N VAL A 36 -0.55 -7.03 -13.57
CA VAL A 36 0.41 -6.21 -12.81
C VAL A 36 1.00 -7.02 -11.65
N ILE A 37 0.17 -7.71 -10.87
CA ILE A 37 0.66 -8.52 -9.74
C ILE A 37 1.59 -9.65 -10.23
N LYS A 38 1.27 -10.31 -11.35
CA LYS A 38 2.13 -11.35 -11.95
C LYS A 38 3.47 -10.80 -12.44
N VAL A 39 3.48 -9.62 -13.08
CA VAL A 39 4.71 -8.95 -13.51
C VAL A 39 5.57 -8.59 -12.30
N LEU A 40 4.96 -8.01 -11.26
CA LEU A 40 5.65 -7.67 -10.01
C LEU A 40 6.24 -8.90 -9.33
N ALA A 41 5.61 -10.08 -9.45
CA ALA A 41 6.15 -11.33 -8.89
C ALA A 41 7.48 -11.72 -9.54
N VAL A 42 7.57 -11.60 -10.87
CA VAL A 42 8.80 -11.89 -11.62
C VAL A 42 9.88 -10.86 -11.30
N VAL A 43 9.51 -9.57 -11.27
CA VAL A 43 10.43 -8.48 -10.90
C VAL A 43 10.97 -8.66 -9.48
N ALA A 44 10.10 -8.97 -8.52
CA ALA A 44 10.51 -9.19 -7.13
C ALA A 44 11.45 -10.39 -6.99
N LEU A 45 11.24 -11.47 -7.74
CA LEU A 45 12.18 -12.60 -7.72
C LEU A 45 13.54 -12.21 -8.28
N PHE A 46 13.56 -11.57 -9.45
CA PHE A 46 14.81 -11.12 -10.07
C PHE A 46 15.61 -10.21 -9.14
N LEU A 47 14.97 -9.15 -8.61
CA LEU A 47 15.60 -8.24 -7.67
C LEU A 47 16.01 -8.94 -6.37
N GLY A 48 15.18 -9.85 -5.84
CA GLY A 48 15.52 -10.64 -4.66
C GLY A 48 16.78 -11.48 -4.86
N LEU A 49 16.94 -12.13 -6.02
CA LEU A 49 18.16 -12.89 -6.35
C LEU A 49 19.38 -11.96 -6.49
N CYS A 50 19.24 -10.80 -7.12
CA CYS A 50 20.32 -9.81 -7.20
C CYS A 50 20.74 -9.32 -5.82
N MET A 51 19.78 -9.06 -4.92
CA MET A 51 20.06 -8.64 -3.54
C MET A 51 20.71 -9.76 -2.71
N VAL A 52 20.38 -11.03 -2.96
CA VAL A 52 21.11 -12.18 -2.38
C VAL A 52 22.56 -12.20 -2.88
N ASN A 53 22.76 -12.03 -4.18
CA ASN A 53 24.11 -11.95 -4.76
C ASN A 53 24.91 -10.78 -4.18
N GLU A 54 24.28 -9.61 -4.04
CA GLU A 54 24.89 -8.43 -3.39
C GLU A 54 25.28 -8.72 -1.94
N ARG A 55 24.46 -9.47 -1.20
CA ARG A 55 24.75 -9.86 0.18
C ARG A 55 25.99 -10.75 0.28
N ILE A 56 26.16 -11.67 -0.67
CA ILE A 56 27.28 -12.63 -0.72
C ILE A 56 28.56 -11.93 -1.19
N THR A 57 28.48 -11.21 -2.31
CA THR A 57 29.65 -10.61 -2.98
C THR A 57 30.05 -9.26 -2.40
N ARG A 58 29.19 -8.64 -1.58
CA ARG A 58 29.29 -7.24 -1.12
C ARG A 58 29.28 -6.21 -2.25
N ARG A 59 28.92 -6.62 -3.47
CA ARG A 59 28.89 -5.78 -4.67
C ARG A 59 27.49 -5.76 -5.27
N ASN A 60 26.96 -4.56 -5.44
CA ASN A 60 25.69 -4.33 -6.10
C ASN A 60 25.93 -4.19 -7.61
N ILE A 61 25.42 -5.15 -8.38
CA ILE A 61 25.55 -5.16 -9.84
C ILE A 61 24.89 -3.94 -10.50
N PHE A 62 23.86 -3.36 -9.87
CA PHE A 62 23.18 -2.17 -10.38
C PHE A 62 24.03 -0.91 -10.22
N GLY A 63 25.00 -0.91 -9.29
CA GLY A 63 25.95 0.19 -9.14
C GLY A 63 26.86 0.38 -10.36
N LEU A 64 26.99 -0.64 -11.22
CA LEU A 64 27.70 -0.52 -12.51
C LEU A 64 26.97 0.38 -13.52
N LEU A 65 25.64 0.52 -13.39
CA LEU A 65 24.81 1.35 -14.27
C LEU A 65 24.78 2.83 -13.81
N GLY A 66 25.36 3.13 -12.65
CA GLY A 66 25.22 4.42 -11.98
C GLY A 66 23.89 4.58 -11.25
N GLY A 67 23.83 5.52 -10.31
CA GLY A 67 22.60 5.88 -9.57
C GLY A 67 22.36 5.13 -8.25
N VAL A 68 23.07 4.03 -7.99
CA VAL A 68 23.06 3.33 -6.68
C VAL A 68 24.49 2.94 -6.26
N PRO A 69 24.77 2.77 -4.95
CA PRO A 69 26.12 2.40 -4.48
C PRO A 69 26.58 1.06 -5.05
N PHE A 70 27.82 0.97 -5.54
CA PHE A 70 28.42 -0.27 -6.02
C PHE A 70 28.79 -1.23 -4.87
N GLU A 71 29.19 -0.70 -3.73
CA GLU A 71 29.49 -1.50 -2.55
C GLU A 71 28.28 -1.55 -1.61
N ALA A 72 27.98 -2.75 -1.11
CA ALA A 72 26.86 -2.95 -0.19
C ALA A 72 27.15 -2.23 1.13
N VAL A 73 26.19 -1.40 1.59
CA VAL A 73 26.30 -0.71 2.88
C VAL A 73 26.35 -1.75 4.00
N VAL A 74 27.35 -1.63 4.89
CA VAL A 74 27.50 -2.51 6.05
C VAL A 74 27.15 -1.73 7.31
N ARG A 75 26.22 -2.27 8.11
CA ARG A 75 25.84 -1.71 9.41
C ARG A 75 25.82 -2.82 10.45
N ASP A 76 26.49 -2.58 11.58
CA ASP A 76 26.67 -3.55 12.67
C ASP A 76 27.19 -4.91 12.17
N GLY A 77 28.19 -4.87 11.27
CA GLY A 77 28.81 -6.05 10.65
C GLY A 77 27.95 -6.76 9.60
N LYS A 78 26.70 -6.34 9.39
CA LYS A 78 25.77 -7.00 8.47
C LYS A 78 25.61 -6.19 7.16
N PRO A 79 25.78 -6.82 5.99
CA PRO A 79 25.46 -6.19 4.71
C PRO A 79 23.97 -5.91 4.60
N ARG A 80 23.62 -4.75 4.06
CA ARG A 80 22.25 -4.34 3.74
C ARG A 80 22.11 -4.18 2.25
N SER A 81 21.51 -5.17 1.61
CA SER A 81 21.37 -5.17 0.15
C SER A 81 20.38 -4.11 -0.31
N THR A 82 20.72 -3.40 -1.37
CA THR A 82 19.95 -2.29 -1.96
C THR A 82 19.29 -2.68 -3.28
N GLY A 83 19.88 -3.62 -4.03
CA GLY A 83 19.41 -3.96 -5.37
C GLY A 83 19.36 -2.72 -6.26
N SER A 84 18.29 -2.53 -7.02
CA SER A 84 18.12 -1.34 -7.86
C SER A 84 17.57 -0.12 -7.11
N PHE A 85 17.43 -0.16 -5.78
CA PHE A 85 16.88 0.92 -4.97
C PHE A 85 17.97 1.82 -4.41
N GLU A 86 17.63 3.08 -4.19
CA GLU A 86 18.54 4.06 -3.63
C GLU A 86 18.92 3.72 -2.18
N VAL A 87 17.99 3.13 -1.41
CA VAL A 87 18.26 2.65 -0.06
C VAL A 87 17.71 1.24 0.18
N TYR A 88 18.41 0.46 1.01
CA TYR A 88 18.03 -0.91 1.35
C TYR A 88 16.65 -0.98 2.01
N ILE A 89 16.23 0.09 2.70
CA ILE A 89 14.93 0.14 3.38
C ILE A 89 13.78 0.13 2.36
N THR A 90 13.81 0.97 1.31
CA THR A 90 12.78 0.98 0.26
C THR A 90 12.81 -0.33 -0.54
N ALA A 91 13.99 -0.90 -0.81
CA ALA A 91 14.11 -2.22 -1.44
C ALA A 91 13.39 -3.32 -0.65
N GLY A 92 13.64 -3.40 0.66
CA GLY A 92 12.97 -4.36 1.51
C GLY A 92 11.48 -4.10 1.64
N VAL A 93 11.07 -2.83 1.77
CA VAL A 93 9.65 -2.44 1.87
C VAL A 93 8.90 -2.79 0.58
N PHE A 94 9.52 -2.66 -0.59
CA PHE A 94 8.94 -3.09 -1.86
C PHE A 94 8.61 -4.58 -1.83
N GLY A 95 9.56 -5.43 -1.43
CA GLY A 95 9.28 -6.87 -1.25
C GLY A 95 8.16 -7.12 -0.23
N ALA A 96 8.25 -6.49 0.94
CA ALA A 96 7.34 -6.70 2.05
C ALA A 96 5.88 -6.36 1.73
N THR A 97 5.66 -5.22 1.07
CA THR A 97 4.33 -4.72 0.74
C THR A 97 3.65 -5.47 -0.40
N LEU A 98 4.43 -6.16 -1.25
CA LEU A 98 3.92 -7.00 -2.34
C LEU A 98 3.51 -8.41 -1.89
N LEU A 99 4.00 -8.90 -0.74
CA LEU A 99 3.69 -10.25 -0.24
C LEU A 99 2.17 -10.55 -0.24
N PRO A 100 1.28 -9.69 0.30
CA PRO A 100 -0.14 -9.99 0.31
C PRO A 100 -0.74 -10.07 -1.10
N LEU A 101 -0.20 -9.31 -2.05
CA LEU A 101 -0.64 -9.36 -3.45
C LEU A 101 -0.27 -10.69 -4.10
N PHE A 102 0.93 -11.22 -3.83
CA PHE A 102 1.33 -12.54 -4.34
C PHE A 102 0.51 -13.66 -3.71
N ILE A 103 0.18 -13.56 -2.43
CA ILE A 103 -0.73 -14.50 -1.74
C ILE A 103 -2.15 -14.44 -2.35
N SER A 104 -2.59 -13.30 -2.88
CA SER A 104 -3.89 -13.19 -3.56
C SER A 104 -3.99 -14.14 -4.77
N LEU A 105 -2.88 -14.32 -5.51
CA LEU A 105 -2.77 -15.22 -6.66
C LEU A 105 -2.85 -16.70 -6.28
N TRP A 106 -2.76 -17.07 -4.99
CA TRP A 106 -2.83 -18.47 -4.57
C TRP A 106 -4.23 -19.09 -4.74
N SER A 107 -5.26 -18.25 -4.86
CA SER A 107 -6.67 -18.64 -4.95
C SER A 107 -7.04 -19.41 -6.22
N GLU A 108 -6.22 -19.29 -7.26
CA GLU A 108 -6.41 -19.95 -8.55
C GLU A 108 -5.25 -20.91 -8.82
N THR A 109 -5.56 -22.16 -9.18
CA THR A 109 -4.55 -23.20 -9.40
C THR A 109 -3.54 -22.80 -10.48
N LYS A 110 -4.01 -22.13 -11.54
CA LYS A 110 -3.18 -21.69 -12.68
C LYS A 110 -2.11 -20.65 -12.31
N THR A 111 -2.29 -19.93 -11.20
CA THR A 111 -1.40 -18.83 -10.80
C THR A 111 -0.53 -19.17 -9.59
N ARG A 112 -0.63 -20.38 -9.03
CA ARG A 112 0.14 -20.80 -7.85
C ARG A 112 1.66 -20.76 -8.05
N THR A 113 2.15 -21.15 -9.22
CA THR A 113 3.59 -21.08 -9.53
C THR A 113 4.09 -19.64 -9.51
N ILE A 114 3.34 -18.71 -10.10
CA ILE A 114 3.69 -17.28 -10.08
C ILE A 114 3.56 -16.71 -8.66
N ALA A 115 2.57 -17.16 -7.88
CA ALA A 115 2.43 -16.80 -6.48
C ALA A 115 3.67 -17.22 -5.66
N LEU A 116 4.16 -18.46 -5.83
CA LEU A 116 5.39 -18.94 -5.19
C LEU A 116 6.60 -18.09 -5.58
N VAL A 117 6.78 -17.84 -6.89
CA VAL A 117 7.84 -16.97 -7.42
C VAL A 117 7.84 -15.60 -6.73
N GLY A 118 6.66 -14.97 -6.66
CA GLY A 118 6.50 -13.67 -6.01
C GLY A 118 6.78 -13.73 -4.51
N ILE A 119 6.22 -14.70 -3.79
CA ILE A 119 6.44 -14.87 -2.33
C ILE A 119 7.92 -15.06 -2.03
N CYS A 120 8.61 -15.91 -2.79
CA CYS A 120 10.05 -16.11 -2.65
C CYS A 120 10.82 -14.80 -2.88
N GLY A 121 10.54 -14.10 -3.99
CA GLY A 121 11.17 -12.82 -4.31
C GLY A 121 10.96 -11.75 -3.23
N ALA A 122 9.70 -11.52 -2.83
CA ALA A 122 9.33 -10.61 -1.76
C ALA A 122 10.07 -10.90 -0.45
N THR A 123 10.13 -12.18 -0.08
CA THR A 123 10.80 -12.63 1.15
C THR A 123 12.30 -12.39 1.07
N LEU A 124 12.95 -12.74 -0.06
CA LEU A 124 14.37 -12.51 -0.28
C LEU A 124 14.72 -11.03 -0.18
N MET A 125 13.99 -10.15 -0.87
CA MET A 125 14.21 -8.70 -0.81
C MET A 125 14.06 -8.16 0.62
N THR A 126 12.99 -8.58 1.31
CA THR A 126 12.72 -8.17 2.70
C THR A 126 13.87 -8.58 3.62
N LEU A 127 14.31 -9.83 3.58
CA LEU A 127 15.33 -10.35 4.50
C LEU A 127 16.75 -9.88 4.19
N THR A 128 17.08 -9.67 2.91
CA THR A 128 18.41 -9.19 2.49
C THR A 128 18.62 -7.70 2.72
N SER A 129 17.54 -6.91 2.78
CA SER A 129 17.61 -5.50 3.19
C SER A 129 18.13 -5.29 4.62
N ASN A 130 17.96 -6.30 5.49
CA ASN A 130 18.41 -6.32 6.88
C ASN A 130 18.07 -5.01 7.64
N SER A 131 16.80 -4.59 7.53
CA SER A 131 16.23 -3.42 8.19
C SER A 131 14.93 -3.78 8.93
N SER A 132 14.65 -3.09 10.03
CA SER A 132 13.44 -3.31 10.83
C SER A 132 12.17 -2.82 10.12
N THR A 133 12.22 -1.77 9.29
CA THR A 133 11.02 -1.26 8.59
C THR A 133 10.43 -2.29 7.61
N PRO A 134 11.21 -2.88 6.68
CA PRO A 134 10.74 -3.97 5.82
C PRO A 134 10.15 -5.14 6.62
N LEU A 135 10.83 -5.56 7.69
CA LEU A 135 10.39 -6.69 8.49
C LEU A 135 9.06 -6.42 9.20
N LEU A 136 8.89 -5.23 9.79
CA LEU A 136 7.62 -4.81 10.39
C LEU A 136 6.51 -4.73 9.34
N ALA A 137 6.78 -4.18 8.16
CA ALA A 137 5.81 -4.13 7.06
C ALA A 137 5.40 -5.54 6.60
N TYR A 138 6.36 -6.47 6.52
CA TYR A 138 6.15 -7.86 6.15
C TYR A 138 5.27 -8.59 7.17
N VAL A 139 5.61 -8.46 8.46
CA VAL A 139 4.80 -8.98 9.57
C VAL A 139 3.42 -8.34 9.60
N GLY A 140 3.32 -7.03 9.40
CA GLY A 140 2.03 -6.32 9.33
C GLY A 140 1.13 -6.85 8.22
N GLY A 141 1.70 -7.15 7.05
CA GLY A 141 1.00 -7.83 5.95
C GLY A 141 0.49 -9.22 6.35
N ILE A 142 1.34 -10.05 6.97
CA ILE A 142 0.96 -11.39 7.44
C ILE A 142 -0.12 -11.33 8.52
N VAL A 143 0.04 -10.48 9.53
CA VAL A 143 -0.95 -10.28 10.59
C VAL A 143 -2.30 -9.87 9.98
N SER A 144 -2.29 -8.96 9.01
CA SER A 144 -3.51 -8.59 8.31
C SER A 144 -4.16 -9.78 7.58
N LEU A 145 -3.38 -10.65 6.95
CA LEU A 145 -3.91 -11.85 6.29
C LEU A 145 -4.51 -12.82 7.30
N CYS A 146 -3.84 -13.04 8.45
CA CYS A 146 -4.33 -13.86 9.55
C CYS A 146 -5.63 -13.33 10.16
N PHE A 147 -5.92 -12.03 10.02
CA PHE A 147 -7.15 -11.40 10.51
C PHE A 147 -8.38 -11.66 9.63
N TRP A 148 -8.23 -12.42 8.54
CA TRP A 148 -9.33 -12.82 7.66
C TRP A 148 -10.58 -13.39 8.38
N PRO A 149 -10.46 -14.23 9.42
CA PRO A 149 -11.63 -14.71 10.18
C PRO A 149 -12.42 -13.56 10.83
N LEU A 150 -11.72 -12.48 11.22
CA LEU A 150 -12.28 -11.29 11.87
C LEU A 150 -12.81 -10.23 10.89
N ARG A 151 -12.79 -10.50 9.57
CA ARG A 151 -13.14 -9.51 8.52
C ARG A 151 -14.51 -8.83 8.68
N LYS A 152 -15.48 -9.51 9.31
CA LYS A 152 -16.82 -8.96 9.57
C LYS A 152 -16.84 -7.99 10.76
N GLY A 153 -15.92 -8.16 11.73
CA GLY A 153 -15.84 -7.40 12.98
C GLY A 153 -14.85 -6.23 12.97
N MET A 154 -14.29 -5.86 11.81
CA MET A 154 -13.21 -4.85 11.74
C MET A 154 -13.57 -3.47 12.32
N ARG A 155 -14.86 -3.10 12.37
CA ARG A 155 -15.29 -1.87 13.03
C ARG A 155 -15.06 -1.95 14.54
N ALA A 156 -15.46 -3.05 15.17
CA ALA A 156 -15.25 -3.28 16.59
C ALA A 156 -13.75 -3.39 16.91
N PHE A 157 -12.98 -4.10 16.08
CA PHE A 157 -11.53 -4.17 16.24
C PHE A 157 -10.86 -2.78 16.23
N ARG A 158 -11.18 -1.93 15.24
CA ARG A 158 -10.62 -0.57 15.17
C ARG A 158 -11.04 0.30 16.35
N LEU A 159 -12.29 0.17 16.81
CA LEU A 159 -12.76 0.90 17.99
C LEU A 159 -12.03 0.43 19.25
N GLY A 160 -11.86 -0.89 19.42
CA GLY A 160 -11.08 -1.46 20.52
C GLY A 160 -9.63 -0.97 20.50
N LEU A 161 -8.97 -0.96 19.33
CA LEU A 161 -7.62 -0.43 19.18
C LEU A 161 -7.54 1.06 19.56
N LEU A 162 -8.51 1.87 19.14
CA LEU A 162 -8.59 3.29 19.52
C LEU A 162 -8.70 3.44 21.04
N LEU A 163 -9.61 2.70 21.68
CA LEU A 163 -9.80 2.73 23.13
C LEU A 163 -8.53 2.32 23.88
N VAL A 164 -7.83 1.28 23.40
CA VAL A 164 -6.54 0.85 23.96
C VAL A 164 -5.49 1.95 23.81
N LEU A 165 -5.37 2.60 22.64
CA LEU A 165 -4.41 3.68 22.44
C LEU A 165 -4.71 4.90 23.34
N VAL A 166 -5.99 5.25 23.51
CA VAL A 166 -6.40 6.32 24.44
C VAL A 166 -6.08 5.94 25.88
N ALA A 167 -6.44 4.72 26.31
CA ALA A 167 -6.13 4.25 27.66
C ALA A 167 -4.62 4.22 27.93
N LEU A 168 -3.81 3.79 26.95
CA LEU A 168 -2.36 3.86 27.05
C LEU A 168 -1.87 5.31 27.16
N HIS A 169 -2.39 6.23 26.33
CA HIS A 169 -1.99 7.64 26.39
C HIS A 169 -2.31 8.29 27.75
N LEU A 170 -3.42 7.90 28.39
CA LEU A 170 -3.80 8.43 29.70
C LEU A 170 -3.02 7.82 30.88
N THR A 171 -2.45 6.62 30.71
CA THR A 171 -1.76 5.89 31.79
C THR A 171 -0.24 5.99 31.70
N MET A 172 0.31 6.19 30.50
CA MET A 172 1.74 6.32 30.27
C MET A 172 2.25 7.69 30.73
N LYS A 173 3.47 7.73 31.28
CA LYS A 173 4.17 8.98 31.61
C LYS A 173 4.70 9.73 30.39
N ALA A 174 4.80 9.04 29.25
CA ALA A 174 5.24 9.56 27.97
C ALA A 174 4.08 9.42 26.96
N PRO A 175 4.04 10.23 25.90
CA PRO A 175 2.95 10.13 24.94
C PRO A 175 2.96 8.78 24.23
N VAL A 176 1.78 8.27 23.86
CA VAL A 176 1.61 6.93 23.27
C VAL A 176 2.49 6.65 22.03
N TRP A 177 2.84 7.67 21.24
CA TRP A 177 3.74 7.51 20.08
C TRP A 177 5.19 7.18 20.49
N SER A 178 5.58 7.39 21.75
CA SER A 178 6.89 6.96 22.27
C SER A 178 7.05 5.44 22.31
N LEU A 179 5.96 4.66 22.13
CA LEU A 179 6.04 3.20 21.98
C LEU A 179 6.88 2.79 20.77
N ILE A 180 6.93 3.60 19.71
CA ILE A 180 7.76 3.35 18.52
C ILE A 180 9.24 3.28 18.88
N ALA A 181 9.67 4.02 19.92
CA ALA A 181 11.05 3.98 20.40
C ALA A 181 11.48 2.60 20.92
N ARG A 182 10.52 1.74 21.27
CA ARG A 182 10.78 0.39 21.80
C ARG A 182 10.84 -0.69 20.72
N VAL A 183 10.60 -0.34 19.46
CA VAL A 183 10.56 -1.30 18.35
C VAL A 183 11.91 -1.32 17.63
N ASP A 184 12.73 -2.32 17.92
CA ASP A 184 13.93 -2.69 17.15
C ASP A 184 13.96 -4.21 16.95
N LEU A 185 13.75 -4.67 15.71
CA LEU A 185 13.72 -6.09 15.40
C LEU A 185 15.06 -6.61 14.87
N THR A 186 15.95 -5.72 14.42
CA THR A 186 17.22 -6.10 13.77
C THR A 186 18.44 -5.85 14.65
N GLY A 187 18.25 -5.21 15.82
CA GLY A 187 19.32 -4.81 16.75
C GLY A 187 20.23 -3.72 16.17
N SER A 188 19.79 -3.09 15.08
CA SER A 188 20.61 -2.21 14.22
C SER A 188 19.79 -1.04 13.66
N SER A 189 18.59 -0.80 14.21
CA SER A 189 17.68 0.26 13.80
C SER A 189 17.25 1.08 15.01
N SER A 190 17.29 2.40 14.91
CA SER A 190 16.89 3.27 16.02
C SER A 190 15.41 3.64 15.90
N GLY A 191 14.55 2.95 16.65
CA GLY A 191 13.16 3.38 16.84
C GLY A 191 13.05 4.74 17.55
N TYR A 192 14.07 5.12 18.33
CA TYR A 192 14.09 6.37 19.07
C TYR A 192 14.13 7.61 18.16
N GLN A 193 14.88 7.57 17.06
CA GLN A 193 14.89 8.65 16.07
C GLN A 193 13.49 8.88 15.46
N ARG A 194 12.72 7.81 15.23
CA ARG A 194 11.34 7.90 14.70
C ARG A 194 10.39 8.53 15.70
N TYR A 195 10.54 8.19 16.97
CA TYR A 195 9.81 8.87 18.05
C TYR A 195 10.11 10.38 18.02
N LEU A 196 11.37 10.79 17.93
CA LEU A 196 11.75 12.20 17.90
C LEU A 196 11.18 12.93 16.67
N LEU A 197 11.17 12.30 15.49
CA LEU A 197 10.54 12.90 14.30
C LEU A 197 9.07 13.23 14.52
N ILE A 198 8.30 12.28 15.08
CA ILE A 198 6.88 12.48 15.36
C ILE A 198 6.70 13.53 16.46
N ASP A 199 7.47 13.45 17.54
CA ASP A 199 7.36 14.36 18.67
C ASP A 199 7.68 15.81 18.27
N ASN A 200 8.77 16.02 17.53
CA ASN A 200 9.15 17.33 17.03
C ASN A 200 8.17 17.86 15.98
N CYS A 201 7.67 17.02 15.07
CA CYS A 201 6.62 17.42 14.14
C CYS A 201 5.38 17.96 14.87
N ILE A 202 4.98 17.33 15.98
CA ILE A 202 3.83 17.82 16.79
C ILE A 202 4.18 19.12 17.51
N ARG A 203 5.36 19.22 18.14
CA ARG A 203 5.78 20.43 18.89
C ARG A 203 5.92 21.66 18.00
N HIS A 204 6.36 21.47 16.76
CA HIS A 204 6.60 22.52 15.79
C HIS A 204 5.43 22.73 14.82
N PHE A 205 4.19 22.38 15.23
CA PHE A 205 3.01 22.48 14.37
C PHE A 205 2.85 23.85 13.68
N SER A 206 3.10 24.95 14.41
CA SER A 206 3.04 26.32 13.87
C SER A 206 3.96 26.56 12.68
N ASP A 207 5.08 25.83 12.63
CA ASP A 207 6.16 26.06 11.67
C ASP A 207 5.85 25.45 10.30
N TRP A 208 4.95 24.46 10.24
CA TRP A 208 4.66 23.73 9.00
C TRP A 208 3.20 23.64 8.60
N TRP A 209 2.23 23.90 9.48
CA TRP A 209 0.83 23.53 9.23
C TRP A 209 0.24 24.10 7.92
N LEU A 210 0.67 25.26 7.45
CA LEU A 210 0.08 25.91 6.27
C LEU A 210 0.62 25.33 4.95
N ILE A 211 1.93 25.37 4.72
CA ILE A 211 2.58 24.97 3.46
C ILE A 211 3.84 24.10 3.65
N GLY A 212 4.01 23.51 4.82
CA GLY A 212 5.25 22.82 5.21
C GLY A 212 6.24 23.76 5.91
N ALA A 213 7.31 23.18 6.44
CA ALA A 213 8.40 23.90 7.11
C ALA A 213 9.51 24.23 6.10
N LYS A 214 10.05 25.46 6.20
CA LYS A 214 11.21 25.88 5.41
C LYS A 214 12.49 25.16 5.83
N ASP A 215 12.66 24.96 7.13
CA ASP A 215 13.77 24.23 7.71
C ASP A 215 13.28 23.56 9.00
N TYR A 216 13.57 22.27 9.12
CA TYR A 216 13.25 21.41 10.25
C TYR A 216 14.50 20.68 10.77
N SER A 217 15.67 20.93 10.18
CA SER A 217 16.94 20.32 10.55
C SER A 217 17.39 20.72 11.96
N ASN A 218 16.95 21.89 12.42
CA ASN A 218 17.28 22.45 13.73
C ASN A 218 16.33 22.00 14.86
N TRP A 219 15.29 21.20 14.58
CA TRP A 219 14.37 20.69 15.60
C TRP A 219 15.00 19.60 16.48
N GLY A 220 16.17 19.07 16.09
CA GLY A 220 16.89 18.05 16.83
C GLY A 220 17.89 17.31 15.94
N ASN A 221 18.56 16.31 16.52
CA ASN A 221 19.53 15.51 15.78
C ASN A 221 18.85 14.71 14.66
N ASP A 222 19.44 14.72 13.47
CA ASP A 222 19.00 13.96 12.29
C ASP A 222 17.55 14.22 11.84
N MET A 223 16.97 15.37 12.16
CA MET A 223 15.59 15.70 11.75
C MET A 223 15.44 15.92 10.23
N TRP A 224 16.55 16.06 9.51
CA TRP A 224 16.59 16.10 8.06
C TRP A 224 16.25 14.74 7.42
N ASP A 225 16.47 13.63 8.13
CA ASP A 225 16.13 12.27 7.70
C ASP A 225 14.65 12.00 7.97
N LEU A 226 13.81 12.23 6.95
CA LEU A 226 12.36 12.03 6.99
C LEU A 226 11.97 10.55 6.92
N SER A 227 12.55 9.74 7.81
CA SER A 227 12.26 8.31 7.99
C SER A 227 10.89 8.03 8.64
N ASP A 228 9.88 8.83 8.29
CA ASP A 228 8.46 8.67 8.57
C ASP A 228 7.66 9.45 7.50
N GLN A 229 6.81 8.76 6.73
CA GLN A 229 6.06 9.35 5.61
C GLN A 229 4.98 10.34 6.07
N TYR A 230 4.41 10.17 7.27
CA TYR A 230 3.41 11.10 7.80
C TYR A 230 4.09 12.43 8.17
N VAL A 231 5.24 12.35 8.84
CA VAL A 231 6.08 13.52 9.12
C VAL A 231 6.53 14.15 7.81
N ALA A 232 7.00 13.36 6.83
CA ALA A 232 7.40 13.87 5.53
C ALA A 232 6.27 14.65 4.83
N ALA A 233 5.04 14.10 4.80
CA ALA A 233 3.88 14.78 4.22
C ALA A 233 3.54 16.10 4.94
N ALA A 234 3.67 16.12 6.27
CA ALA A 234 3.43 17.30 7.10
C ALA A 234 4.45 18.40 6.82
N VAL A 235 5.74 18.11 6.94
CA VAL A 235 6.79 19.13 6.88
C VAL A 235 7.11 19.58 5.46
N THR A 236 6.78 18.79 4.43
CA THR A 236 7.02 19.19 3.02
C THR A 236 5.83 19.85 2.34
N GLY A 237 4.60 19.63 2.82
CA GLY A 237 3.38 20.11 2.15
C GLY A 237 2.28 20.62 3.07
N GLY A 238 2.50 20.67 4.38
CA GLY A 238 1.56 21.20 5.35
C GLY A 238 0.41 20.24 5.70
N LEU A 239 -0.51 20.75 6.52
CA LEU A 239 -1.64 20.00 7.06
C LEU A 239 -2.57 19.47 5.96
N ALA A 240 -2.81 20.26 4.91
CA ALA A 240 -3.66 19.84 3.80
C ALA A 240 -3.09 18.60 3.09
N THR A 241 -1.77 18.54 2.91
CA THR A 241 -1.07 17.40 2.31
C THR A 241 -1.15 16.18 3.21
N LEU A 242 -0.86 16.33 4.51
CA LEU A 242 -0.98 15.25 5.50
C LEU A 242 -2.41 14.68 5.54
N VAL A 243 -3.42 15.54 5.62
CA VAL A 243 -4.83 15.13 5.65
C VAL A 243 -5.18 14.39 4.35
N THR A 244 -4.76 14.90 3.20
CA THR A 244 -5.02 14.25 1.91
C THR A 244 -4.36 12.88 1.83
N PHE A 245 -3.12 12.75 2.30
CA PHE A 245 -2.41 11.47 2.37
C PHE A 245 -3.17 10.44 3.22
N ILE A 246 -3.61 10.83 4.42
CA ILE A 246 -4.44 9.99 5.31
C ILE A 246 -5.79 9.66 4.66
N LEU A 247 -6.39 10.60 3.93
CA LEU A 247 -7.64 10.38 3.19
C LEU A 247 -7.47 9.34 2.08
N VAL A 248 -6.39 9.34 1.32
CA VAL A 248 -6.12 8.32 0.29
C VAL A 248 -6.07 6.93 0.90
N ILE A 249 -5.37 6.77 2.02
CA ILE A 249 -5.26 5.49 2.75
C ILE A 249 -6.63 5.05 3.28
N SER A 250 -7.32 5.93 4.01
CA SER A 250 -8.61 5.61 4.63
C SER A 250 -9.69 5.31 3.60
N ARG A 251 -9.72 6.03 2.48
CA ARG A 251 -10.65 5.77 1.36
C ARG A 251 -10.30 4.48 0.63
N SER A 252 -9.04 4.09 0.54
CA SER A 252 -8.63 2.78 0.01
C SER A 252 -9.22 1.63 0.83
N PHE A 253 -9.07 1.67 2.17
CA PHE A 253 -9.71 0.70 3.06
C PHE A 253 -11.24 0.72 2.96
N GLY A 254 -11.85 1.91 2.93
CA GLY A 254 -13.31 2.05 2.82
C GLY A 254 -13.86 1.44 1.54
N ARG A 255 -13.18 1.68 0.40
CA ARG A 255 -13.54 1.11 -0.90
C ARG A 255 -13.40 -0.40 -0.92
N LEU A 256 -12.24 -0.93 -0.50
CA LEU A 256 -12.00 -2.37 -0.47
C LEU A 256 -12.94 -3.09 0.50
N GLY A 257 -13.18 -2.52 1.68
CA GLY A 257 -14.10 -3.08 2.67
C GLY A 257 -15.55 -3.11 2.17
N THR A 258 -15.96 -2.10 1.40
CA THR A 258 -17.27 -2.05 0.75
C THR A 258 -17.36 -3.07 -0.38
N ALA A 259 -16.37 -3.08 -1.30
CA ALA A 259 -16.30 -4.05 -2.40
C ALA A 259 -16.31 -5.50 -1.88
N ARG A 260 -15.60 -5.79 -0.78
CA ARG A 260 -15.57 -7.12 -0.16
C ARG A 260 -16.97 -7.55 0.33
N LYS A 261 -17.74 -6.63 0.91
CA LYS A 261 -19.13 -6.93 1.32
C LYS A 261 -20.02 -7.23 0.11
N PHE A 262 -19.84 -6.52 -1.02
CA PHE A 262 -20.56 -6.82 -2.25
C PHE A 262 -20.15 -8.15 -2.88
N ALA A 263 -18.92 -8.60 -2.65
CA ALA A 263 -18.43 -9.91 -3.08
C ALA A 263 -18.82 -11.06 -2.13
N GLU A 264 -19.64 -10.80 -1.09
CA GLU A 264 -20.07 -11.83 -0.14
C GLU A 264 -20.77 -12.99 -0.87
N GLY A 265 -20.36 -14.22 -0.54
CA GLY A 265 -20.75 -15.43 -1.25
C GLY A 265 -19.69 -15.94 -2.23
N SER A 266 -18.81 -15.07 -2.73
CA SER A 266 -17.63 -15.45 -3.51
C SER A 266 -16.36 -15.41 -2.67
N ARG A 267 -16.05 -16.52 -1.99
CA ARG A 267 -14.88 -16.61 -1.09
C ARG A 267 -13.57 -16.19 -1.76
N LYS A 268 -13.38 -16.51 -3.05
CA LYS A 268 -12.18 -16.13 -3.81
C LYS A 268 -12.09 -14.61 -4.01
N GLN A 269 -13.18 -13.96 -4.37
CA GLN A 269 -13.20 -12.50 -4.55
C GLN A 269 -13.06 -11.77 -3.22
N GLU A 270 -13.75 -12.23 -2.16
CA GLU A 270 -13.56 -11.68 -0.83
C GLU A 270 -12.09 -11.77 -0.38
N TRP A 271 -11.46 -12.93 -0.60
CA TRP A 271 -10.05 -13.17 -0.21
C TRP A 271 -9.10 -12.26 -0.99
N PHE A 272 -9.29 -12.14 -2.30
CA PHE A 272 -8.50 -11.24 -3.13
C PHE A 272 -8.59 -9.78 -2.63
N LEU A 273 -9.79 -9.29 -2.35
CA LEU A 273 -9.99 -7.93 -1.82
C LEU A 273 -9.40 -7.75 -0.42
N TRP A 274 -9.37 -8.81 0.38
CA TRP A 274 -8.71 -8.81 1.69
C TRP A 274 -7.19 -8.75 1.57
N CYS A 275 -6.60 -9.48 0.62
CA CYS A 275 -5.18 -9.37 0.29
C CYS A 275 -4.79 -7.95 -0.12
N LEU A 276 -5.65 -7.23 -0.87
CA LEU A 276 -5.42 -5.81 -1.16
C LEU A 276 -5.45 -4.96 0.12
N CYS A 277 -6.39 -5.20 1.04
CA CYS A 277 -6.40 -4.52 2.34
C CYS A 277 -5.12 -4.80 3.14
N ALA A 278 -4.63 -6.04 3.11
CA ALA A 278 -3.40 -6.44 3.78
C ALA A 278 -2.16 -5.76 3.18
N ALA A 279 -2.11 -5.59 1.85
CA ALA A 279 -1.07 -4.80 1.20
C ALA A 279 -1.12 -3.33 1.66
N VAL A 280 -2.30 -2.70 1.69
CA VAL A 280 -2.45 -1.33 2.21
C VAL A 280 -2.00 -1.24 3.67
N LEU A 281 -2.32 -2.22 4.53
CA LEU A 281 -1.83 -2.22 5.92
C LEU A 281 -0.31 -2.37 5.99
N SER A 282 0.29 -3.21 5.14
CA SER A 282 1.74 -3.34 5.07
C SER A 282 2.41 -2.00 4.73
N HIS A 283 1.86 -1.23 3.79
CA HIS A 283 2.29 0.14 3.51
C HIS A 283 2.12 1.08 4.71
N VAL A 284 0.97 1.05 5.38
CA VAL A 284 0.72 1.86 6.60
C VAL A 284 1.78 1.61 7.68
N VAL A 285 2.18 0.36 7.87
CA VAL A 285 3.24 0.00 8.81
C VAL A 285 4.62 0.47 8.32
N ALA A 286 4.92 0.32 7.02
CA ALA A 286 6.18 0.80 6.44
C ALA A 286 6.34 2.32 6.56
N TYR A 287 5.25 3.08 6.43
CA TYR A 287 5.25 4.54 6.49
C TYR A 287 5.72 5.11 7.83
N PHE A 288 5.63 4.36 8.94
CA PHE A 288 6.20 4.78 10.22
C PHE A 288 7.74 4.68 10.29
N GLY A 289 8.38 4.10 9.28
CA GLY A 289 9.81 3.85 9.31
C GLY A 289 10.56 4.24 8.04
N ILE A 290 9.88 4.86 7.06
CA ILE A 290 10.50 5.49 5.88
C ILE A 290 9.51 6.38 5.11
N GLY A 291 9.98 7.52 4.62
CA GLY A 291 9.34 8.28 3.54
C GLY A 291 9.63 7.65 2.17
N TYR A 292 8.64 7.56 1.29
CA TYR A 292 8.74 6.89 -0.01
C TYR A 292 9.31 7.83 -1.08
N PHE A 293 10.38 7.36 -1.70
CA PHE A 293 11.01 7.90 -2.90
C PHE A 293 11.32 6.71 -3.82
N ASP A 294 12.11 6.93 -4.88
CA ASP A 294 12.48 5.91 -5.87
C ASP A 294 11.28 5.12 -6.47
N GLN A 295 11.54 3.97 -7.08
CA GLN A 295 10.50 3.07 -7.61
C GLN A 295 9.49 2.57 -6.56
N MET A 296 9.73 2.73 -5.26
CA MET A 296 8.77 2.40 -4.20
C MET A 296 7.48 3.23 -4.35
N GLN A 297 7.57 4.45 -4.88
CA GLN A 297 6.41 5.26 -5.23
C GLN A 297 5.54 4.59 -6.30
N LEU A 298 6.15 4.00 -7.34
CA LEU A 298 5.41 3.29 -8.40
C LEU A 298 4.70 2.04 -7.87
N ALA A 299 5.27 1.34 -6.89
CA ALA A 299 4.61 0.22 -6.23
C ALA A 299 3.33 0.67 -5.51
N TRP A 300 3.41 1.79 -4.79
CA TRP A 300 2.25 2.39 -4.13
C TRP A 300 1.19 2.86 -5.14
N TYR A 301 1.59 3.55 -6.20
CA TYR A 301 0.67 4.00 -7.26
C TYR A 301 0.02 2.82 -7.98
N SER A 302 0.75 1.73 -8.20
CA SER A 302 0.22 0.50 -8.80
C SER A 302 -0.87 -0.11 -7.93
N LEU A 303 -0.66 -0.19 -6.61
CA LEU A 303 -1.67 -0.65 -5.67
C LEU A 303 -2.92 0.24 -5.69
N LEU A 304 -2.75 1.57 -5.69
CA LEU A 304 -3.87 2.51 -5.77
C LEU A 304 -4.65 2.36 -7.09
N ALA A 305 -3.96 2.17 -8.22
CA ALA A 305 -4.58 1.93 -9.52
C ALA A 305 -5.40 0.62 -9.51
N ILE A 306 -4.84 -0.46 -8.96
CA ILE A 306 -5.53 -1.74 -8.77
C ILE A 306 -6.79 -1.56 -7.91
N ILE A 307 -6.69 -0.85 -6.78
CA ILE A 307 -7.84 -0.60 -5.90
C ILE A 307 -8.96 0.17 -6.62
N CYS A 308 -8.61 1.05 -7.56
CA CYS A 308 -9.57 1.83 -8.32
C CYS A 308 -10.41 1.02 -9.31
N VAL A 309 -9.96 -0.19 -9.68
CA VAL A 309 -10.72 -1.14 -10.52
C VAL A 309 -11.96 -1.64 -9.77
N TYR A 310 -11.83 -1.93 -8.48
CA TYR A 310 -12.90 -2.52 -7.68
C TYR A 310 -13.86 -1.42 -7.21
N ARG A 311 -14.81 -1.11 -8.08
CA ARG A 311 -15.92 -0.21 -7.77
C ARG A 311 -17.07 -1.03 -7.18
N PRO A 312 -17.64 -0.63 -6.04
CA PRO A 312 -18.93 -1.16 -5.62
C PRO A 312 -20.00 -0.64 -6.59
N VAL A 313 -20.29 -1.39 -7.64
CA VAL A 313 -21.45 -1.10 -8.49
C VAL A 313 -22.66 -1.61 -7.73
N ARG A 314 -23.52 -0.69 -7.30
CA ARG A 314 -24.84 -1.01 -6.77
C ARG A 314 -25.61 -1.64 -7.93
N SER A 315 -25.72 -2.97 -7.96
CA SER A 315 -26.65 -3.65 -8.86
C SER A 315 -28.02 -3.02 -8.61
N LYS A 316 -28.57 -2.33 -9.62
CA LYS A 316 -30.02 -2.09 -9.64
C LYS A 316 -30.61 -3.48 -9.64
N SER A 317 -31.29 -3.84 -8.54
CA SER A 317 -32.07 -5.07 -8.44
C SER A 317 -32.82 -5.25 -9.77
N PRO A 318 -32.78 -6.44 -10.42
CA PRO A 318 -33.63 -6.66 -11.57
C PRO A 318 -35.05 -6.36 -11.10
N ALA A 319 -35.68 -5.36 -11.72
CA ALA A 319 -37.08 -5.07 -11.47
C ALA A 319 -37.79 -6.42 -11.58
N LYS A 320 -38.53 -6.81 -10.53
CA LYS A 320 -39.40 -7.98 -10.59
C LYS A 320 -40.24 -7.80 -11.84
N VAL A 321 -39.98 -8.61 -12.86
CA VAL A 321 -40.88 -8.73 -13.99
C VAL A 321 -42.18 -9.22 -13.37
N ALA A 322 -43.21 -8.38 -13.41
CA ALA A 322 -44.53 -8.75 -12.95
C ALA A 322 -44.95 -10.02 -13.71
N PRO A 323 -45.63 -10.98 -13.06
CA PRO A 323 -46.19 -12.12 -13.77
C PRO A 323 -47.05 -11.63 -14.92
N PHE A 324 -46.90 -12.29 -16.06
CA PHE A 324 -47.73 -12.10 -17.24
C PHE A 324 -49.20 -12.27 -16.85
N GLU A 325 -50.00 -11.20 -16.91
CA GLU A 325 -51.45 -11.33 -16.89
C GLU A 325 -51.85 -11.95 -18.23
N GLU A 326 -52.32 -13.20 -18.18
CA GLU A 326 -53.07 -13.83 -19.26
C GLU A 326 -54.25 -12.92 -19.62
N ALA A 327 -54.16 -12.26 -20.78
CA ALA A 327 -55.27 -11.54 -21.35
C ALA A 327 -56.39 -12.53 -21.68
N ASP A 328 -57.56 -12.27 -21.09
CA ASP A 328 -58.84 -12.94 -21.31
C ASP A 328 -59.05 -13.31 -22.79
N THR A 329 -59.14 -14.62 -23.05
CA THR A 329 -59.42 -15.21 -24.38
C THR A 329 -60.93 -15.26 -24.66
N ALA A 330 -61.67 -14.20 -24.33
CA ALA A 330 -63.13 -14.22 -24.44
C ALA A 330 -63.76 -12.88 -24.84
N ALA A 331 -63.31 -12.25 -25.93
CA ALA A 331 -64.10 -11.21 -26.60
C ALA A 331 -63.63 -10.91 -28.02
N PHE A 332 -63.87 -11.80 -28.98
CA PHE A 332 -64.05 -11.38 -30.38
C PHE A 332 -65.05 -12.32 -31.06
N SER A 333 -66.33 -11.95 -30.91
CA SER A 333 -67.40 -12.40 -31.80
C SER A 333 -67.66 -11.27 -32.81
N ALA A 334 -67.47 -11.56 -34.10
CA ALA A 334 -67.99 -10.76 -35.21
C ALA A 334 -67.87 -11.55 -36.53
N PRO A 335 -68.71 -11.27 -37.54
CA PRO A 335 -69.54 -12.32 -38.13
C PRO A 335 -69.14 -12.76 -39.55
N VAL A 336 -69.78 -13.86 -39.93
CA VAL A 336 -70.02 -14.37 -41.28
C VAL A 336 -70.29 -13.26 -42.30
N TYR A 337 -69.55 -13.25 -43.40
CA TYR A 337 -70.09 -12.92 -44.71
C TYR A 337 -69.48 -13.83 -45.78
N ALA A 338 -70.38 -14.38 -46.58
CA ALA A 338 -70.13 -15.32 -47.65
C ALA A 338 -70.08 -14.58 -49.01
N GLN A 339 -69.39 -15.23 -49.96
CA GLN A 339 -69.62 -15.29 -51.41
C GLN A 339 -68.92 -14.33 -52.40
N SER A 340 -68.56 -14.99 -53.53
CA SER A 340 -68.23 -14.55 -54.90
C SER A 340 -66.80 -14.06 -55.13
N VAL A 341 -65.99 -14.57 -56.09
CA VAL A 341 -66.18 -15.40 -57.30
C VAL A 341 -65.02 -16.39 -57.42
#